data_AF-A0A1I6QWX9-F1
#
_entry.id   AF-A0A1I6QWX9-F1
#
_cell.length_a   1.000
_cell.length_b   1.000
_cell.length_c   1.000
_cell.angle_alpha   90.00
_cell.angle_beta   90.00
_cell.angle_gamma   90.00
#
_symmetry.space_group_name_H-M   'P 1'
#
loop_
_entity.id
_entity.type
_entity.pdbx_description
1 polymer ?
#
loop_
_entity_poly.entity_id
_entity_poly.type
_entity_poly.pdbx_seq_one_letter_code
_entity_poly.pdbx_strand_id
1 'polypeptide(L)' 'MCARSESGRIDEDFGKPVTIGDNVWIGGRAIFNPGIAIGDNVVVASGAVVTMDGPDNVVVGGNPARIIKQLDV' A
#
# COMPACT_ATOMS: atom_id res chain seq x y z
N MET A 1 -11.75 8.50 -2.53
CA MET A 1 -12.54 9.67 -2.95
C MET A 1 -11.92 10.90 -2.31
N CYS A 2 -10.92 11.53 -2.95
CA CYS A 2 -10.51 12.89 -2.61
C CYS A 2 -11.38 13.83 -3.45
N ALA A 3 -11.98 14.82 -2.80
CA ALA A 3 -12.85 15.79 -3.43
C ALA A 3 -12.00 16.74 -4.28
N ARG A 4 -12.45 17.04 -5.51
CA ARG A 4 -11.84 18.11 -6.33
C ARG A 4 -12.08 19.44 -5.63
N SER A 5 -11.04 20.22 -5.38
CA SER A 5 -11.17 21.60 -4.88
C SER A 5 -11.03 22.62 -6.02
N GLU A 6 -11.96 23.57 -6.05
CA GLU A 6 -11.85 24.86 -6.74
C GLU A 6 -11.82 25.93 -5.62
N SER A 7 -10.85 26.85 -5.67
CA SER A 7 -10.53 27.92 -4.69
C SER A 7 -9.65 27.48 -3.49
N GLY A 8 -8.38 27.87 -3.47
CA GLY A 8 -7.90 29.21 -3.11
C GLY A 8 -7.48 29.40 -1.64
N ARG A 9 -7.56 28.37 -0.78
CA ARG A 9 -6.95 28.29 0.58
C ARG A 9 -7.10 26.86 1.12
N ILE A 10 -6.00 26.28 1.66
CA ILE A 10 -5.82 24.90 2.20
C ILE A 10 -6.01 23.74 1.21
N ASP A 11 -5.74 24.00 -0.08
CA ASP A 11 -5.98 23.17 -1.25
C ASP A 11 -4.79 22.29 -1.70
N GLU A 12 -3.75 22.15 -0.89
CA GLU A 12 -2.81 21.04 -1.09
C GLU A 12 -3.35 19.82 -0.34
N ASP A 13 -3.93 18.87 -1.08
CA ASP A 13 -4.20 17.53 -0.56
C ASP A 13 -2.89 16.96 0.04
N PHE A 14 -2.69 17.06 1.36
CA PHE A 14 -1.54 16.49 2.07
C PHE A 14 -1.48 14.96 1.97
N GLY A 15 -2.50 14.34 1.38
CA GLY A 15 -2.55 12.91 1.09
C GLY A 15 -1.54 12.53 0.02
N LYS A 16 -0.57 11.69 0.38
CA LYS A 16 0.32 11.06 -0.60
C LYS A 16 -0.38 9.84 -1.20
N PRO A 17 -0.41 9.69 -2.54
CA PRO A 17 -1.08 8.57 -3.20
C PRO A 17 -0.46 7.24 -2.77
N VAL A 18 -1.26 6.17 -2.81
CA VAL A 18 -0.79 4.80 -2.62
C VAL A 18 -0.88 4.10 -3.97
N THR A 19 0.21 3.50 -4.41
CA THR A 19 0.28 2.76 -5.68
C THR A 19 0.24 1.27 -5.39
N ILE A 20 -0.58 0.54 -6.14
CA ILE A 20 -0.71 -0.92 -6.06
C ILE A 20 -0.48 -1.45 -7.47
N GLY A 21 0.50 -2.35 -7.62
CA GLY A 21 0.81 -3.02 -8.88
C GLY A 21 -0.21 -4.08 -9.28
N ASP A 22 0.14 -4.89 -10.27
CA ASP A 22 -0.68 -5.94 -10.82
C ASP A 22 -0.63 -7.23 -9.98
N ASN A 23 -1.69 -8.03 -10.03
CA ASN A 23 -1.81 -9.32 -9.34
C ASN A 23 -1.58 -9.27 -7.81
N VAL A 24 -1.93 -8.15 -7.16
CA VAL A 24 -1.78 -7.99 -5.71
C VAL A 24 -2.98 -8.57 -4.96
N TRP A 25 -2.73 -9.42 -3.97
CA TRP A 25 -3.75 -9.90 -3.04
C TRP A 25 -3.68 -9.16 -1.70
N ILE A 26 -4.70 -8.36 -1.40
CA ILE A 26 -4.83 -7.65 -0.12
C ILE A 26 -5.70 -8.43 0.86
N GLY A 27 -5.09 -8.90 1.94
CA GLY A 27 -5.76 -9.55 3.04
C GLY A 27 -6.69 -8.60 3.81
N GLY A 28 -7.75 -9.15 4.39
CA GLY A 28 -8.76 -8.37 5.11
C GLY A 28 -8.16 -7.51 6.22
N ARG A 29 -8.64 -6.26 6.33
CA ARG A 29 -8.20 -5.26 7.33
C ARG A 29 -6.71 -4.90 7.25
N ALA A 30 -6.05 -5.09 6.12
CA ALA A 30 -4.74 -4.48 5.89
C ALA A 30 -4.87 -2.94 5.85
N ILE A 31 -3.86 -2.23 6.37
CA ILE A 31 -3.79 -0.77 6.46
C ILE A 31 -2.54 -0.32 5.69
N PHE A 32 -2.71 0.66 4.80
CA PHE A 32 -1.64 1.21 3.96
C PHE A 32 -1.39 2.67 4.36
N ASN A 33 -0.15 3.02 4.67
CA ASN A 33 0.22 4.41 4.92
C ASN A 33 0.28 5.23 3.63
N PRO A 34 0.02 6.55 3.68
CA PRO A 34 0.11 7.41 2.50
C PRO A 34 1.52 7.40 1.87
N GLY A 35 1.58 7.39 0.53
CA GLY A 35 2.83 7.57 -0.21
C GLY A 35 3.62 6.31 -0.48
N ILE A 36 3.09 5.14 -0.16
CA ILE A 36 3.77 3.87 -0.40
C ILE A 36 3.41 3.28 -1.76
N ALA A 37 4.32 2.51 -2.32
CA ALA A 37 4.12 1.72 -3.53
C ALA A 37 4.25 0.22 -3.22
N ILE A 38 3.33 -0.57 -3.76
CA ILE A 38 3.37 -2.03 -3.73
C ILE A 38 3.63 -2.52 -5.16
N GLY A 39 4.67 -3.32 -5.31
CA GLY A 39 5.02 -3.96 -6.57
C GLY A 39 4.03 -5.02 -7.03
N ASP A 40 4.41 -5.72 -8.10
CA ASP A 40 3.59 -6.73 -8.74
C ASP A 40 3.65 -8.08 -8.02
N ASN A 41 2.59 -8.88 -8.13
CA ASN A 41 2.49 -10.24 -7.56
C ASN A 41 2.73 -10.27 -6.04
N VAL A 42 2.25 -9.27 -5.30
CA VAL A 42 2.42 -9.18 -3.84
C VAL A 42 1.21 -9.76 -3.10
N VAL A 43 1.46 -10.49 -2.02
CA VAL A 43 0.41 -10.91 -1.06
C VAL A 43 0.58 -10.14 0.26
N VAL A 44 -0.43 -9.36 0.64
CA VAL A 44 -0.47 -8.65 1.92
C VAL A 44 -1.33 -9.44 2.90
N ALA A 45 -0.74 -9.90 4.00
CA ALA A 45 -1.45 -10.66 5.03
C ALA A 45 -2.56 -9.84 5.70
N SER A 46 -3.60 -10.52 6.19
CA SER A 46 -4.68 -9.88 6.94
C SER A 46 -4.16 -9.14 8.18
N GLY A 47 -4.68 -7.93 8.42
CA GLY A 47 -4.28 -7.10 9.56
C GLY A 47 -2.87 -6.50 9.47
N ALA A 48 -2.20 -6.58 8.32
CA ALA A 48 -0.90 -5.96 8.12
C ALA A 48 -1.00 -4.43 8.16
N VAL A 49 0.01 -3.76 8.71
CA VAL A 49 0.18 -2.30 8.66
C VAL A 49 1.39 -2.00 7.79
N VAL A 50 1.14 -1.63 6.54
CA VAL A 50 2.16 -1.41 5.53
C VAL A 50 2.67 0.02 5.62
N THR A 51 3.92 0.15 6.08
CA THR A 51 4.57 1.43 6.38
C THR A 51 5.76 1.72 5.47
N MET A 52 6.03 0.86 4.49
CA MET A 52 7.15 0.99 3.54
C MET A 52 6.76 0.38 2.20
N ASP A 53 7.48 0.75 1.15
CA ASP A 53 7.30 0.19 -0.18
C ASP A 53 7.52 -1.33 -0.17
N GLY A 54 6.72 -2.04 -0.97
CA GLY A 54 6.81 -3.48 -1.16
C GLY A 54 7.46 -3.81 -2.51
N PRO A 55 8.53 -4.62 -2.54
CA PRO A 55 9.10 -5.11 -3.81
C PRO A 55 8.12 -6.07 -4.49
N ASP A 56 8.39 -6.43 -5.75
CA ASP A 56 7.63 -7.45 -6.47
C ASP A 56 7.80 -8.83 -5.84
N ASN A 57 6.85 -9.73 -6.09
CA ASN A 57 6.94 -11.17 -5.84
C ASN A 57 7.20 -11.53 -4.37
N VAL A 58 6.50 -10.89 -3.43
CA VAL A 58 6.65 -11.17 -1.99
C VAL A 58 5.34 -11.35 -1.26
N VAL A 59 5.41 -12.03 -0.12
CA VAL A 59 4.39 -12.00 0.92
C VAL A 59 4.84 -11.05 2.02
N VAL A 60 4.04 -10.04 2.34
CA VAL A 60 4.27 -9.11 3.44
C VAL A 60 3.21 -9.24 4.53
N GLY A 61 3.58 -9.02 5.79
CA GLY A 61 2.61 -9.03 6.89
C GLY A 61 3.17 -8.55 8.22
N GLY A 62 2.28 -8.38 9.19
CA GLY A 62 2.59 -7.86 10.54
C GLY A 62 2.37 -6.35 10.69
N ASN A 63 2.65 -5.84 11.88
CA ASN A 63 2.63 -4.42 12.21
C ASN A 63 3.92 -4.05 12.98
N PRO A 64 4.87 -3.33 12.36
CA PRO A 64 4.87 -2.90 10.97
C PRO A 64 5.10 -4.08 10.00
N ALA A 65 4.56 -3.98 8.78
CA ALA A 65 4.65 -5.05 7.79
C ALA A 65 6.12 -5.33 7.40
N ARG A 66 6.47 -6.61 7.28
CA ARG A 66 7.78 -7.10 6.84
C ARG A 66 7.60 -8.19 5.78
N ILE A 67 8.62 -8.39 4.96
CA ILE A 67 8.67 -9.52 4.03
C ILE A 67 8.75 -10.81 4.85
N ILE A 68 7.76 -11.68 4.66
CA ILE A 68 7.65 -13.00 5.31
C ILE A 68 8.20 -14.08 4.38
N LYS A 69 7.98 -13.91 3.06
CA LYS A 69 8.35 -14.91 2.05
C LYS A 69 8.57 -14.25 0.69
N GLN A 70 9.52 -14.78 -0.09
CA GLN A 70 9.67 -14.52 -1.52
C GLN A 70 8.81 -15.51 -2.31
N LEU A 71 8.14 -15.04 -3.35
CA LEU A 71 7.35 -15.85 -4.27
C LEU A 71 8.19 -16.16 -5.50
N ASP A 72 8.27 -17.44 -5.86
CA ASP A 72 8.80 -17.88 -7.14
C ASP A 72 7.64 -17.87 -8.14
N VAL A 73 7.61 -16.84 -8.99
CA VAL A 73 6.60 -16.64 -10.06
C VAL A 73 7.21 -16.82 -11.43
#